data_AF-A0A0S8H0L4-F1
#
_entry.id   AF-A0A0S8H0L4-F1
#
_cell.length_a   1.000
_cell.length_b   1.000
_cell.length_c   1.000
_cell.angle_alpha   90.00
_cell.angle_beta   90.00
_cell.angle_gamma   90.00
#
_symmetry.space_group_name_H-M   'P 1'
#
loop_
_entity.id
_entity.type
_entity.pdbx_description
1 polymer ?
#
loop_
_entity_poly.entity_id
_entity_poly.type
_entity_poly.pdbx_seq_one_letter_code
_entity_poly.pdbx_strand_id
1 'polypeptide(L)' 'KEFDLESSLTGPVIRGDEESLEKHLDALRKYPGYLEIYRSLATQALEIAKRRKLPPEKYKVLKNLLEEE' A
#
# COMPACT_ATOMS: atom_id res chain seq x y z
N LYS A 1 -5.27 -11.79 -24.29
CA LYS A 1 -4.53 -11.01 -23.28
C LYS A 1 -4.89 -11.62 -21.94
N GLU A 2 -3.95 -12.24 -21.23
CA GLU A 2 -4.23 -12.72 -19.87
C GLU A 2 -4.31 -11.51 -18.95
N PHE A 3 -5.40 -11.40 -18.19
CA PHE A 3 -5.57 -10.39 -17.16
C PHE A 3 -5.35 -11.08 -15.83
N ASP A 4 -4.14 -11.01 -15.31
CA ASP A 4 -3.82 -11.54 -14.00
C ASP A 4 -3.89 -10.43 -12.93
N LEU A 5 -4.17 -10.85 -11.69
CA LEU A 5 -4.41 -9.93 -10.57
C LEU A 5 -3.13 -9.18 -10.17
N GLU A 6 -1.96 -9.80 -10.34
CA GLU A 6 -0.69 -9.22 -9.91
C GLU A 6 -0.21 -8.15 -10.89
N SER A 7 -0.35 -8.38 -12.19
CA SER A 7 0.04 -7.49 -13.28
C SER A 7 -0.92 -6.33 -13.48
N SER A 8 -2.19 -6.52 -13.15
CA SER A 8 -3.21 -5.47 -13.22
C SER A 8 -3.16 -4.48 -12.04
N LEU A 9 -2.67 -4.91 -10.87
CA LEU A 9 -2.55 -4.01 -9.73
C LEU A 9 -1.42 -2.99 -9.95
N THR A 10 -1.78 -1.72 -9.85
CA THR A 10 -0.87 -0.57 -9.98
C THR A 10 -1.01 0.35 -8.76
N GLY A 11 -0.32 1.49 -8.76
CA GLY A 11 -0.45 2.51 -7.72
C GLY A 11 0.76 2.61 -6.78
N PRO A 12 0.67 3.49 -5.77
CA PRO A 12 1.83 3.87 -4.96
C PRO A 12 2.38 2.70 -4.13
N VAL A 13 1.52 1.85 -3.58
CA VAL A 13 1.93 0.68 -2.77
C VAL A 13 2.76 -0.30 -3.60
N ILE A 14 2.32 -0.61 -4.82
CA ILE A 14 3.06 -1.50 -5.74
C ILE A 14 4.41 -0.93 -6.14
N ARG A 15 4.53 0.41 -6.29
CA ARG A 15 5.77 1.08 -6.68
C ARG A 15 6.75 1.28 -5.52
N GLY A 16 6.34 1.05 -4.28
CA GLY A 16 7.17 1.40 -3.14
C GLY A 16 7.28 2.92 -2.94
N ASP A 17 6.17 3.63 -3.15
CA ASP A 17 6.05 5.09 -3.13
C ASP A 17 5.55 5.53 -1.76
N GLU A 18 6.51 5.76 -0.87
CA GLU A 18 6.31 6.13 0.54
C GLU A 18 5.61 7.48 0.69
N GLU A 19 6.11 8.51 0.01
CA GLU A 19 5.57 9.88 0.07
C GLU A 19 4.09 9.93 -0.32
N SER A 20 3.69 9.19 -1.36
CA SER A 20 2.28 9.12 -1.74
C SER A 20 1.43 8.41 -0.69
N LEU A 21 1.97 7.35 -0.07
CA LEU A 21 1.25 6.62 0.96
C LEU A 21 1.02 7.49 2.21
N GLU A 22 2.04 8.21 2.67
CA GLU A 22 1.94 9.16 3.79
C GLU A 22 0.87 10.21 3.54
N LYS A 23 0.90 10.87 2.36
CA LYS A 23 -0.10 11.89 2.00
C LYS A 23 -1.53 11.34 1.98
N HIS A 24 -1.72 10.09 1.53
CA HIS A 24 -3.03 9.46 1.56
C HIS A 24 -3.52 9.18 2.99
N LEU A 25 -2.65 8.66 3.85
CA LEU A 25 -2.97 8.41 5.26
C LEU A 25 -3.32 9.72 5.98
N ASP A 26 -2.55 10.78 5.76
CA ASP A 26 -2.80 12.10 6.34
C ASP A 26 -4.12 12.71 5.86
N ALA A 27 -4.45 12.58 4.57
CA ALA A 27 -5.72 13.05 4.03
C ALA A 27 -6.92 12.31 4.64
N LEU A 28 -6.75 11.01 4.95
CA LEU A 28 -7.79 10.17 5.53
C LEU A 28 -7.85 10.22 7.06
N ARG A 29 -6.88 10.82 7.74
CA ARG A 29 -6.83 10.93 9.22
C ARG A 29 -8.09 11.55 9.83
N LYS A 30 -8.76 12.45 9.11
CA LYS A 30 -10.04 13.07 9.55
C LYS A 30 -11.27 12.17 9.38
N TYR A 31 -11.12 11.02 8.75
CA TYR A 31 -12.19 10.09 8.39
C TYR A 31 -11.83 8.66 8.82
N PRO A 32 -11.91 8.34 10.13
CA PRO A 32 -11.35 7.10 10.69
C PRO A 32 -11.85 5.82 10.02
N GLY A 33 -13.14 5.75 9.65
CA GLY A 33 -13.68 4.59 8.93
C GLY A 33 -13.08 4.40 7.52
N TYR A 34 -12.78 5.49 6.80
CA TYR A 34 -12.12 5.39 5.49
C TYR A 34 -10.63 5.08 5.65
N LEU A 35 -9.99 5.60 6.69
CA LEU A 35 -8.59 5.30 7.00
C LEU A 35 -8.40 3.81 7.26
N GLU A 36 -9.28 3.19 8.05
CA GLU A 36 -9.23 1.75 8.36
C GLU A 36 -9.39 0.89 7.10
N ILE A 37 -10.37 1.23 6.25
CA ILE A 37 -10.60 0.54 4.98
C ILE A 37 -9.37 0.71 4.06
N TYR A 38 -8.85 1.92 3.96
CA TYR A 38 -7.68 2.21 3.14
C TYR A 38 -6.45 1.43 3.61
N ARG A 39 -6.15 1.42 4.92
CA ARG A 39 -5.07 0.63 5.51
C ARG A 39 -5.23 -0.84 5.17
N SER A 40 -6.43 -1.40 5.36
CA SER A 40 -6.73 -2.80 5.06
C SER A 40 -6.48 -3.14 3.57
N LEU A 41 -6.94 -2.31 2.64
CA LEU A 41 -6.72 -2.50 1.21
C LEU A 41 -5.24 -2.33 0.81
N ALA A 42 -4.57 -1.33 1.38
CA ALA A 42 -3.16 -1.08 1.14
C ALA A 42 -2.27 -2.22 1.65
N THR A 43 -2.60 -2.83 2.78
CA THR A 43 -1.89 -4.02 3.30
C THR A 43 -2.01 -5.19 2.33
N GLN A 44 -3.20 -5.44 1.79
CA GLN A 44 -3.39 -6.49 0.77
C GLN A 44 -2.60 -6.20 -0.52
N ALA A 45 -2.55 -4.93 -0.93
CA ALA A 45 -1.74 -4.50 -2.07
C ALA A 45 -0.23 -4.67 -1.80
N LEU A 46 0.22 -4.44 -0.57
CA LEU A 46 1.63 -4.58 -0.18
C LEU A 46 2.09 -6.05 -0.23
N GLU A 47 1.23 -6.99 0.15
CA GLU A 47 1.51 -8.42 0.00
C GLU A 47 1.63 -8.85 -1.47
N ILE A 48 0.84 -8.24 -2.36
CA ILE A 48 0.99 -8.43 -3.82
C ILE A 48 2.32 -7.81 -4.29
N ALA A 49 2.67 -6.61 -3.83
CA ALA A 49 3.92 -5.94 -4.18
C ALA A 49 5.15 -6.78 -3.79
N LYS A 50 5.11 -7.42 -2.61
CA LYS A 50 6.17 -8.33 -2.14
C LYS A 50 6.39 -9.50 -3.12
N ARG A 51 5.31 -10.10 -3.64
CA ARG A 51 5.40 -11.16 -4.67
C ARG A 51 5.98 -10.64 -5.98
N ARG A 52 5.76 -9.36 -6.31
CA ARG A 52 6.32 -8.66 -7.49
C ARG A 52 7.76 -8.12 -7.31
N LYS A 53 8.50 -8.63 -6.32
CA LYS A 53 9.91 -8.26 -6.04
C LYS A 53 10.11 -6.81 -5.61
N LEU A 54 9.15 -6.23 -4.88
CA LEU A 54 9.40 -4.97 -4.18
C LEU A 54 10.62 -5.16 -3.24
N PRO A 55 11.59 -4.22 -3.22
CA PRO A 55 12.75 -4.32 -2.33
C PRO A 55 12.34 -4.50 -0.87
N PRO A 56 12.98 -5.41 -0.10
CA PRO A 56 12.63 -5.67 1.30
C PRO A 56 12.61 -4.43 2.19
N GLU A 57 13.51 -3.49 1.93
CA GLU A 57 13.63 -2.22 2.65
C GLU A 57 12.37 -1.38 2.44
N LYS A 58 11.93 -1.24 1.18
CA LYS A 58 10.70 -0.51 0.84
C LYS A 58 9.46 -1.19 1.39
N TYR A 59 9.41 -2.52 1.32
CA TYR A 59 8.31 -3.29 1.92
C TYR A 59 8.21 -3.02 3.42
N LYS A 60 9.34 -3.05 4.14
CA LYS A 60 9.37 -2.81 5.58
C LYS A 60 8.91 -1.40 5.94
N VAL A 61 9.37 -0.39 5.21
CA VAL A 61 8.96 1.02 5.42
C VAL A 61 7.45 1.19 5.23
N LEU A 62 6.91 0.73 4.09
CA LEU A 62 5.47 0.81 3.82
C LEU A 62 4.65 0.01 4.84
N LYS A 63 5.14 -1.15 5.28
CA LYS A 63 4.46 -1.96 6.29
C LYS A 63 4.34 -1.19 7.61
N ASN A 64 5.42 -0.58 8.07
CA ASN A 64 5.42 0.22 9.29
C ASN A 64 4.40 1.37 9.20
N LEU A 65 4.38 2.11 8.09
CA LEU A 65 3.41 3.20 7.87
C LEU A 65 1.94 2.74 7.92
N LEU A 66 1.65 1.50 7.51
CA LEU A 66 0.29 0.96 7.54
C LEU A 66 -0.11 0.43 8.93
N GLU A 67 0.87 0.06 9.76
CA GLU A 67 0.68 -0.46 11.12
C GLU A 67 0.75 0.62 12.21
N GLU A 68 1.25 1.82 11.89
CA GLU A 68 1.21 2.98 12.79
C GLU A 68 -0.26 3.37 13.07
N GLU A 69 -0.67 3.41 14.35
CA GLU A 69 -2.02 3.82 14.77
C GLU A 69 -2.20 5.35 14.77
#